data_AF-A0A7J5XPY0-F1
#
_entry.id   AF-A0A7J5XPY0-F1
#
_cell.length_a   1.000
_cell.length_b   1.000
_cell.length_c   1.000
_cell.angle_alpha   90.00
_cell.angle_beta   90.00
_cell.angle_gamma   90.00
#
_symmetry.space_group_name_H-M   'P 1'
#
loop_
_entity.id
_entity.type
_entity.pdbx_description
1 polymer ?
#
loop_
_entity_poly.entity_id
_entity_poly.type
_entity_poly.pdbx_seq_one_letter_code
_entity_poly.pdbx_strand_id
1 'polypeptide(L)'
;MMLIVWTLLFQIKSVKLVSLAGDSLSPAAMRIITLVLLDGTWEEAREDCKGKNSDLAVARTPAEKAAIKEKSIGYNGYWIGLRVVNKQWKWVDGSDLTDSSWIDLPDPVDGHCAVFSRAETHGQQ
;
A
#
# COMPACT_ATOMS: atom_id res chain seq x y z
N MET A 1 5.15 8.44 -35.93
CA MET A 1 4.94 7.19 -35.17
C MET A 1 5.79 7.25 -33.88
N MET A 2 5.39 8.09 -32.92
CA MET A 2 6.09 8.33 -31.63
C MET A 2 5.08 8.56 -30.50
N LEU A 3 3.93 7.88 -30.53
CA LEU A 3 2.86 8.04 -29.52
C LEU A 3 2.80 6.90 -28.49
N ILE A 4 3.68 5.90 -28.57
CA ILE A 4 3.60 4.69 -27.75
C ILE A 4 4.59 4.70 -26.57
N VAL A 5 5.63 5.55 -26.60
CA VAL A 5 6.65 5.61 -25.52
C VAL A 5 6.13 6.37 -24.28
N TRP A 6 5.32 7.42 -24.46
CA TRP A 6 4.77 8.20 -23.35
C TRP A 6 3.61 7.52 -22.62
N THR A 7 2.78 6.75 -23.33
CA THR A 7 1.67 5.99 -22.74
C THR A 7 2.16 4.80 -21.91
N LEU A 8 3.30 4.20 -22.27
CA LEU A 8 3.92 3.11 -21.49
C LEU A 8 4.62 3.61 -20.21
N LEU A 9 5.20 4.82 -20.21
CA LEU A 9 5.78 5.43 -19.00
C LEU A 9 4.70 5.87 -17.98
N PHE A 10 3.49 6.16 -18.43
CA PHE A 10 2.37 6.60 -17.58
C PHE A 10 1.61 5.47 -16.86
N GLN A 11 1.93 4.19 -17.10
CA GLN A 11 1.12 3.07 -16.60
C GLN A 11 1.75 2.25 -15.46
N ILE A 12 3.01 2.49 -15.10
CA ILE A 12 3.66 1.76 -13.99
C ILE A 12 3.71 2.61 -12.71
N LYS A 13 2.59 3.22 -12.32
CA LYS A 13 2.48 3.91 -11.01
C LYS A 13 2.21 2.93 -9.85
N SER A 14 1.76 1.72 -10.17
CA SER A 14 1.22 0.78 -9.18
C SER A 14 1.69 -0.65 -9.41
N VAL A 15 2.05 -1.36 -8.34
CA VAL A 15 2.29 -2.80 -8.31
C VAL A 15 1.03 -3.48 -7.77
N LYS A 16 0.44 -4.41 -8.53
CA LYS A 16 -0.71 -5.21 -8.07
C LYS A 16 -0.23 -6.57 -7.56
N LEU A 17 -0.69 -6.96 -6.38
CA LEU A 17 -0.43 -8.28 -5.80
C LEU A 17 -1.73 -9.00 -5.56
N VAL A 18 -1.70 -10.30 -5.75
CA VAL A 18 -2.82 -11.18 -5.47
C VAL A 18 -2.49 -11.93 -4.18
N SER A 19 -3.17 -11.57 -3.08
CA SER A 19 -3.12 -12.35 -1.85
C SER A 19 -4.13 -13.50 -1.95
N LEU A 20 -3.63 -14.73 -1.85
CA LEU A 20 -4.43 -15.94 -1.71
C LEU A 20 -4.64 -16.18 -0.22
N ALA A 21 -5.71 -15.66 0.36
CA ALA A 21 -6.17 -16.12 1.67
C ALA A 21 -7.13 -17.31 1.43
N GLY A 22 -6.73 -18.51 1.84
CA GLY A 22 -7.57 -19.70 1.76
C GLY A 22 -7.52 -20.51 3.05
N ASP A 23 -8.66 -20.64 3.73
CA ASP A 23 -8.95 -21.71 4.68
C ASP A 23 -9.63 -22.88 3.93
N SER A 24 -9.47 -24.11 4.43
CA SER A 24 -9.79 -25.36 3.72
C SER A 24 -11.26 -25.58 3.30
N LEU A 25 -12.17 -24.69 3.69
CA LEU A 25 -13.62 -24.85 3.53
C LEU A 25 -14.28 -23.85 2.56
N SER A 26 -13.51 -22.98 1.88
CA SER A 26 -14.06 -22.07 0.85
C SER A 26 -13.04 -21.76 -0.25
N PRO A 27 -13.42 -21.78 -1.55
CA PRO A 27 -12.52 -21.34 -2.62
C PRO A 27 -12.14 -19.86 -2.43
N ALA A 28 -10.86 -19.65 -2.13
CA ALA A 28 -10.09 -18.40 -2.07
C ALA A 28 -10.87 -17.09 -2.27
N ALA A 29 -10.98 -16.30 -1.19
CA ALA A 29 -11.21 -14.87 -1.33
C ALA A 29 -9.90 -14.22 -1.81
N MET A 30 -9.72 -14.16 -3.13
CA MET A 30 -8.59 -13.50 -3.77
C MET A 30 -8.66 -11.99 -3.50
N ARG A 31 -7.71 -11.44 -2.73
CA ARG A 31 -7.63 -9.99 -2.45
C ARG A 31 -6.54 -9.35 -3.29
N ILE A 32 -6.90 -8.32 -4.05
CA ILE A 32 -5.94 -7.51 -4.79
C ILE A 32 -5.37 -6.45 -3.85
N ILE A 33 -4.07 -6.50 -3.61
CA ILE A 33 -3.31 -5.46 -2.90
C ILE A 33 -2.69 -4.56 -3.96
N THR A 34 -3.11 -3.30 -4.02
CA THR A 34 -2.51 -2.32 -4.94
C THR A 34 -1.55 -1.44 -4.15
N LEU A 35 -0.26 -1.51 -4.50
CA LEU A 35 0.79 -0.65 -3.98
C LEU A 35 1.06 0.45 -4.99
N VAL A 36 1.02 1.71 -4.58
CA VAL A 36 1.29 2.84 -5.47
C VAL A 36 2.63 3.45 -5.09
N LEU A 37 3.53 3.58 -6.07
CA LEU A 37 4.84 4.20 -5.86
C LEU A 37 4.67 5.62 -5.31
N LEU A 38 5.68 6.14 -4.61
CA LEU A 38 5.69 7.51 -4.10
C LEU A 38 5.85 8.53 -5.24
N ASP A 39 4.81 8.67 -6.05
CA ASP A 39 4.63 9.67 -7.09
C ASP A 39 3.29 10.36 -6.83
N GLY A 40 3.29 11.67 -6.58
CA GLY A 40 2.10 12.43 -6.21
C GLY A 40 1.65 12.26 -4.75
N THR A 41 0.46 12.77 -4.45
CA THR A 41 -0.13 12.73 -3.10
C THR A 41 -0.82 11.40 -2.81
N TRP A 42 -1.15 11.15 -1.54
CA TRP A 42 -1.91 9.97 -1.13
C TRP A 42 -3.30 9.94 -1.79
N GLU A 43 -3.94 11.10 -1.94
CA GLU A 43 -5.23 11.24 -2.61
C GLU A 43 -5.13 10.86 -4.08
N GLU A 44 -4.12 11.35 -4.80
CA GLU A 44 -3.87 11.00 -6.21
C GLU A 44 -3.61 9.50 -6.37
N ALA A 45 -2.80 8.92 -5.47
CA ALA A 45 -2.54 7.49 -5.44
C ALA A 45 -3.82 6.66 -5.20
N ARG A 46 -4.70 7.14 -4.33
CA ARG A 46 -5.98 6.50 -4.06
C ARG A 46 -6.96 6.64 -5.23
N GLU A 47 -7.02 7.80 -5.86
CA GLU A 47 -7.85 8.04 -7.04
C GLU A 47 -7.42 7.16 -8.21
N ASP A 48 -6.12 7.00 -8.44
CA ASP A 48 -5.57 6.08 -9.44
C ASP A 48 -6.00 4.62 -9.16
N CYS A 49 -5.93 4.19 -7.89
CA CYS A 49 -6.45 2.87 -7.49
C CYS A 49 -7.94 2.72 -7.80
N LYS A 50 -8.75 3.72 -7.42
CA LYS A 50 -10.21 3.71 -7.62
C LYS A 50 -10.59 3.69 -9.10
N GLY A 51 -9.89 4.46 -9.94
CA GLY A 51 -10.07 4.44 -11.40
C GLY A 51 -9.77 3.06 -12.01
N LYS A 52 -8.99 2.23 -11.32
CA LYS A 52 -8.65 0.85 -11.71
C LYS A 52 -9.50 -0.22 -11.01
N ASN A 53 -10.67 0.15 -10.47
CA ASN A 53 -11.57 -0.72 -9.69
C ASN A 53 -10.87 -1.40 -8.49
N SER A 54 -10.00 -0.66 -7.81
CA SER A 54 -9.26 -1.11 -6.62
C SER A 54 -9.20 0.01 -5.57
N ASP A 55 -8.54 -0.21 -4.44
CA ASP A 55 -8.21 0.82 -3.45
C ASP A 55 -6.77 0.54 -2.94
N LEU A 56 -6.20 1.46 -2.18
CA LEU A 56 -4.85 1.32 -1.63
C LEU A 56 -4.76 0.10 -0.70
N ALA A 57 -3.57 -0.51 -0.67
CA ALA A 57 -3.27 -1.70 0.11
C ALA A 57 -3.72 -1.62 1.58
N VAL A 58 -4.48 -2.63 2.01
CA VAL A 58 -4.82 -2.87 3.42
C VAL A 58 -4.12 -4.13 3.90
N ALA A 59 -3.46 -4.07 5.06
CA ALA A 59 -2.76 -5.21 5.63
C ALA A 59 -3.32 -5.60 7.00
N ARG A 60 -4.03 -6.72 7.05
CA ARG A 60 -4.64 -7.26 8.28
C ARG A 60 -3.91 -8.50 8.77
N THR A 61 -3.48 -9.34 7.84
CA THR A 61 -2.83 -10.61 8.16
C THR A 61 -1.31 -10.48 8.11
N PRO A 62 -0.57 -11.34 8.84
CA PRO A 62 0.89 -11.44 8.70
C PRO A 62 1.33 -11.70 7.25
N ALA A 63 0.56 -12.48 6.49
CA ALA A 63 0.83 -12.76 5.09
C ALA A 63 0.75 -11.50 4.21
N GLU A 64 -0.27 -10.66 4.41
CA GLU A 64 -0.40 -9.38 3.69
C GLU A 64 0.74 -8.41 4.07
N LYS A 65 1.07 -8.32 5.37
CA LYS A 65 2.20 -7.49 5.84
C LYS A 65 3.54 -7.95 5.22
N ALA A 66 3.75 -9.26 5.12
CA ALA A 66 4.93 -9.83 4.48
C ALA A 66 4.95 -9.53 2.97
N ALA A 67 3.82 -9.63 2.28
CA ALA A 67 3.71 -9.30 0.86
C ALA A 67 4.05 -7.83 0.56
N ILE A 68 3.59 -6.90 1.42
CA ILE A 68 3.95 -5.47 1.30
C ILE A 68 5.47 -5.28 1.48
N LYS A 69 6.06 -5.91 2.51
CA LYS A 69 7.50 -5.86 2.78
C LYS A 69 8.35 -6.41 1.64
N GLU A 70 7.98 -7.56 1.08
CA GLU A 70 8.74 -8.19 0.00
C GLU A 70 8.75 -7.34 -1.27
N LYS A 71 7.63 -6.69 -1.57
CA LYS A 71 7.47 -5.90 -2.81
C LYS A 71 7.98 -4.47 -2.67
N SER A 72 8.33 -4.05 -1.46
CA SER A 72 9.08 -2.81 -1.25
C SER A 72 10.55 -2.92 -1.69
N ILE A 73 11.05 -4.11 -2.01
CA ILE A 73 12.45 -4.31 -2.41
C ILE A 73 12.70 -3.61 -3.75
N GLY A 74 13.67 -2.70 -3.77
CA GLY A 74 14.08 -1.95 -4.97
C GLY A 74 13.36 -0.61 -5.17
N TYR A 75 12.54 -0.18 -4.21
CA TYR A 75 11.80 1.08 -4.29
C TYR A 75 11.92 1.88 -2.99
N ASN A 76 11.84 3.22 -3.08
CA ASN A 76 11.98 4.12 -1.92
C ASN A 76 10.79 4.04 -0.94
N GLY A 77 9.69 3.44 -1.37
CA GLY A 77 8.50 3.22 -0.58
C GLY A 77 7.23 3.27 -1.43
N TYR A 78 6.10 3.07 -0.78
CA TYR A 78 4.78 3.02 -1.41
C TYR A 78 3.72 3.63 -0.50
N TRP A 79 2.72 4.26 -1.11
CA TRP A 79 1.49 4.62 -0.41
C TRP A 79 0.73 3.35 -0.01
N ILE A 80 0.33 3.29 1.26
CA ILE A 80 -0.59 2.26 1.76
C ILE A 80 -1.93 2.89 2.12
N GLY A 81 -2.96 2.07 2.23
CA GLY A 81 -4.33 2.51 2.50
C GLY A 81 -4.56 2.95 3.94
N LEU A 82 -3.57 3.51 4.62
CA LEU A 82 -3.66 3.92 6.02
C LEU A 82 -3.53 5.45 6.11
N ARG A 83 -4.44 6.07 6.87
CA ARG A 83 -4.48 7.53 7.10
C ARG A 83 -5.01 7.84 8.50
N VAL A 84 -4.72 9.03 9.00
CA VAL A 84 -5.27 9.51 10.26
C VAL A 84 -6.68 10.08 10.04
N VAL A 85 -7.63 9.58 10.81
CA VAL A 85 -9.01 10.08 10.90
C VAL A 85 -9.38 10.16 12.36
N ASN A 86 -9.78 11.36 12.82
CA ASN A 86 -10.10 11.62 14.22
C ASN A 86 -8.94 11.26 15.16
N LYS A 87 -7.70 11.64 14.79
CA LYS A 87 -6.47 11.34 15.54
C LYS A 87 -6.20 9.85 15.74
N GLN A 88 -6.71 8.99 14.85
CA GLN A 88 -6.48 7.55 14.88
C GLN A 88 -6.11 7.03 13.48
N TRP A 89 -5.16 6.10 13.42
CA TRP A 89 -4.79 5.43 12.18
C TRP A 89 -5.90 4.47 11.75
N LYS A 90 -6.49 4.74 10.59
CA LYS A 90 -7.55 3.94 9.97
C LYS A 90 -7.19 3.53 8.56
N TRP A 91 -7.62 2.33 8.21
CA TRP A 91 -7.54 1.82 6.85
C TRP A 91 -8.63 2.45 5.95
N VAL A 92 -8.39 2.46 4.64
CA VAL A 92 -9.34 2.96 3.62
C VAL A 92 -10.67 2.20 3.61
N ASP A 93 -10.70 0.99 4.16
CA ASP A 93 -11.90 0.17 4.34
C ASP A 93 -12.67 0.46 5.65
N GLY A 94 -12.19 1.41 6.46
CA GLY A 94 -12.82 1.85 7.70
C GLY A 94 -12.37 1.10 8.95
N SER A 95 -11.56 0.05 8.84
CA SER A 95 -11.02 -0.68 9.99
C SER A 95 -9.89 0.08 10.69
N ASP A 96 -9.76 -0.12 12.00
CA ASP A 96 -8.69 0.47 12.80
C ASP A 96 -7.38 -0.30 12.64
N LEU A 97 -6.24 0.40 12.77
CA LEU A 97 -4.94 -0.25 12.85
C LEU A 97 -4.79 -0.96 14.19
N THR A 98 -4.73 -2.30 14.18
CA THR A 98 -4.58 -3.12 15.40
C THR A 98 -3.14 -3.48 15.74
N ASP A 99 -2.23 -3.43 14.75
CA ASP A 99 -0.82 -3.75 14.93
C ASP A 99 0.02 -2.84 14.02
N SER A 100 0.80 -1.96 14.66
CA SER A 100 1.73 -1.04 14.02
C SER A 100 3.19 -1.50 14.07
N SER A 101 3.51 -2.64 14.70
CA SER A 101 4.90 -3.09 14.93
C SER A 101 5.74 -3.32 13.66
N TRP A 102 5.09 -3.37 12.51
CA TRP A 102 5.69 -3.66 11.21
C TRP A 102 5.88 -2.42 10.32
N ILE A 103 5.45 -1.24 10.78
CA ILE A 103 5.49 0.03 10.06
C ILE A 103 5.85 1.18 11.01
N ASP A 104 6.73 2.07 10.58
CA ASP A 104 7.05 3.28 11.35
C ASP A 104 6.03 4.37 11.04
N LEU A 105 5.28 4.82 12.04
CA LEU A 105 4.19 5.78 11.90
C LEU A 105 4.40 6.97 12.84
N PRO A 106 4.30 8.20 12.34
CA PRO A 106 4.34 9.38 13.19
C PRO A 106 3.08 9.47 14.08
N ASP A 107 3.10 10.42 15.01
CA ASP A 107 1.95 10.74 15.84
C ASP A 107 0.70 11.01 14.97
N PRO A 108 -0.48 10.54 15.40
CA PRO A 108 -1.68 10.59 14.59
C PRO A 108 -2.28 12.00 14.58
N VAL A 109 -1.80 12.84 13.67
CA VAL A 109 -2.35 14.16 13.35
C VAL A 109 -3.25 14.04 12.12
N ASP A 110 -4.45 14.61 12.17
CA ASP A 110 -5.40 14.55 11.06
C ASP A 110 -4.77 15.09 9.77
N GLY A 111 -4.94 14.35 8.66
CA GLY A 111 -4.28 14.63 7.39
C GLY A 111 -2.97 13.88 7.16
N HIS A 112 -2.40 13.23 8.19
CA HIS A 112 -1.27 12.32 7.98
C HIS A 112 -1.70 11.08 7.18
N CYS A 113 -0.88 10.73 6.20
CA CYS A 113 -1.04 9.58 5.33
C CYS A 113 0.19 8.66 5.47
N ALA A 114 -0.01 7.35 5.45
CA ALA A 114 1.08 6.41 5.70
C ALA A 114 1.77 5.97 4.41
N VAL A 115 3.09 5.96 4.49
CA VAL A 115 3.98 5.36 3.52
C VAL A 115 4.59 4.12 4.13
N PHE A 116 4.60 3.03 3.38
CA PHE A 116 5.51 1.94 3.70
C PHE A 116 6.85 2.22 3.03
N SER A 117 7.82 2.70 3.80
CA SER A 117 9.23 2.73 3.41
C SER A 117 9.97 1.65 4.18
N ARG A 118 10.96 1.03 3.55
CA ARG A 118 11.92 0.23 4.31
C ARG A 118 12.71 1.24 5.15
N ALA A 119 12.76 1.05 6.46
CA ALA A 119 13.75 1.75 7.27
C ALA A 119 15.11 1.47 6.64
N GLU A 120 15.82 2.51 6.20
CA GLU A 120 17.22 2.36 5.86
C GLU A 120 17.88 1.75 7.10
N THR A 121 18.34 0.51 6.97
CA THR A 121 19.36 0.02 7.88
C THR A 121 20.58 0.87 7.59
N HIS A 122 20.67 2.07 8.20
CA HIS A 122 21.95 2.67 8.48
C HIS A 122 22.78 1.57 9.14
N GLY A 123 23.93 1.28 8.53
CA GLY A 123 24.66 0.04 8.67
C GLY A 123 24.69 -0.50 10.10
N GLN A 124 24.34 -1.78 10.24
CA GLN A 124 25.03 -2.59 11.23
C GLN A 124 26.48 -2.67 10.77
N GLN A 125 27.34 -1.93 11.48
CA GLN A 125 28.78 -1.98 11.40
C GLN A 125 29.29 -3.27 12.03
#